data_AF-A0A1H7IB65-F1
#
_entry.id   AF-A0A1H7IB65-F1
#
_cell.length_a   1.000
_cell.length_b   1.000
_cell.length_c   1.000
_cell.angle_alpha   90.00
_cell.angle_beta   90.00
_cell.angle_gamma   90.00
#
_symmetry.space_group_name_H-M   'P 1'
#
loop_
_entity.id
_entity.type
_entity.pdbx_description
1 polymer ?
#
loop_
_entity_poly.entity_id
_entity_poly.type
_entity_poly.pdbx_seq_one_letter_code
_entity_poly.pdbx_strand_id
1 'polypeptide(L)'
;MTLPVTRPVPGARARARLAVAAEIKEAAWRHLATEGVAGLSLRALSRELGVASSALYRYYPSRADLLHALAADAHAALARALAETATGREEQQPTARWQSLCATARSWALAHPDRFAVVNAYPLPPGVAPPAELSRLTGQDRAQLGWALLLGLLAYELRLSPKPPGSLFAEGADAVGSFLCGD
;
A
#
# COMPACT_ATOMS: atom_id res chain seq x y z
N MET A 1 -9.43 -32.53 -9.69
CA MET A 1 -8.25 -32.96 -8.92
C MET A 1 -7.14 -31.95 -9.19
N THR A 2 -7.08 -30.88 -8.39
CA THR A 2 -6.19 -29.73 -8.65
C THR A 2 -4.87 -29.97 -7.92
N LEU A 3 -3.77 -30.12 -8.66
CA LEU A 3 -2.44 -30.32 -8.09
C LEU A 3 -2.00 -29.04 -7.34
N PRO A 4 -1.36 -29.16 -6.16
CA PRO A 4 -0.85 -28.00 -5.44
C PRO A 4 0.33 -27.40 -6.23
N VAL A 5 0.23 -26.11 -6.59
CA VAL A 5 1.37 -25.32 -7.07
C VAL A 5 2.30 -25.10 -5.88
N THR A 6 3.35 -25.92 -5.78
CA THR A 6 4.50 -25.63 -4.92
C THR A 6 5.33 -24.56 -5.62
N ARG A 7 5.27 -23.33 -5.12
CA ARG A 7 6.18 -22.27 -5.59
C ARG A 7 7.61 -22.67 -5.22
N PRO A 8 8.53 -22.79 -6.19
CA PRO A 8 9.91 -23.20 -5.90
C PRO A 8 10.57 -22.18 -4.98
N VAL A 9 11.28 -22.67 -3.97
CA VAL A 9 12.08 -21.83 -3.07
C VAL A 9 13.11 -21.07 -3.92
N PRO A 10 13.17 -19.72 -3.84
CA PRO A 10 14.06 -18.96 -4.70
C PRO A 10 15.51 -19.36 -4.44
N GLY A 11 16.28 -19.61 -5.50
CA GLY A 11 17.72 -19.87 -5.39
C GLY A 11 18.47 -18.69 -4.74
N ALA A 12 19.70 -18.91 -4.29
CA ALA A 12 20.48 -17.91 -3.55
C ALA A 12 20.56 -16.53 -4.26
N ARG A 13 20.72 -16.52 -5.59
CA ARG A 13 20.72 -15.28 -6.40
C ARG A 13 19.38 -14.55 -6.39
N ALA A 14 18.27 -15.28 -6.43
CA ALA A 14 16.94 -14.69 -6.38
C ALA A 14 16.65 -14.09 -4.99
N ARG A 15 17.08 -14.76 -3.91
CA ARG A 15 16.99 -14.22 -2.54
C ARG A 15 17.82 -12.96 -2.38
N ALA A 16 19.06 -12.94 -2.89
CA ALA A 16 19.90 -11.74 -2.87
C ALA A 16 19.24 -10.58 -3.63
N ARG A 17 18.64 -10.85 -4.81
CA ARG A 17 17.90 -9.84 -5.56
C ARG A 17 16.70 -9.29 -4.79
N LEU A 18 15.94 -10.14 -4.10
CA LEU A 18 14.81 -9.73 -3.26
C LEU A 18 15.25 -8.89 -2.06
N ALA A 19 16.37 -9.25 -1.42
CA ALA A 19 16.93 -8.50 -0.30
C ALA A 19 17.33 -7.07 -0.73
N VAL A 20 18.04 -6.93 -1.85
CA VAL A 20 18.40 -5.60 -2.40
C VAL A 20 17.16 -4.80 -2.78
N ALA A 21 16.14 -5.42 -3.39
CA ALA A 21 14.90 -4.73 -3.72
C ALA A 21 14.17 -4.25 -2.45
N ALA A 22 14.19 -5.03 -1.37
CA ALA A 22 13.62 -4.63 -0.09
C ALA A 22 14.39 -3.44 0.52
N GLU A 23 15.72 -3.47 0.49
CA GLU A 23 16.57 -2.38 0.98
C GLU A 23 16.31 -1.05 0.22
N ILE A 24 16.16 -1.12 -1.11
CA ILE A 24 15.78 0.03 -1.92
C ILE A 24 14.42 0.59 -1.49
N LYS A 25 13.43 -0.27 -1.25
CA LYS A 25 12.09 0.15 -0.81
C LYS A 25 12.10 0.74 0.60
N GLU A 26 12.88 0.21 1.53
CA GLU A 26 13.01 0.77 2.88
C GLU A 26 13.67 2.15 2.87
N ALA A 27 14.70 2.37 2.05
CA ALA A 27 15.26 3.70 1.84
C ALA A 27 14.23 4.66 1.23
N ALA A 28 13.44 4.19 0.25
CA ALA A 28 12.37 4.98 -0.34
C ALA A 28 11.28 5.37 0.68
N TRP A 29 10.88 4.47 1.58
CA TRP A 29 9.94 4.78 2.66
C TRP A 29 10.48 5.87 3.59
N ARG A 30 11.77 5.83 3.92
CA ARG A 30 12.40 6.88 4.73
C ARG A 30 12.37 8.24 4.03
N HIS A 31 12.66 8.30 2.73
CA HIS A 31 12.55 9.54 1.94
C HIS A 31 11.11 10.05 1.88
N LEU A 32 10.15 9.16 1.67
CA LEU A 32 8.73 9.51 1.64
C LEU A 32 8.24 10.07 2.97
N ALA A 33 8.75 9.55 4.10
CA ALA A 33 8.41 10.03 5.43
C ALA A 33 9.01 11.42 5.75
N THR A 34 10.18 11.76 5.20
CA THR A 34 10.88 13.01 5.50
C THR A 34 10.65 14.13 4.49
N GLU A 35 10.62 13.80 3.19
CA GLU A 35 10.61 14.75 2.08
C GLU A 35 9.35 14.65 1.20
N GLY A 36 8.49 13.67 1.48
CA GLY A 36 7.29 13.43 0.70
C GLY A 36 7.55 12.85 -0.70
N VAL A 37 6.52 12.82 -1.54
CA VAL A 37 6.55 12.13 -2.84
C VAL A 37 7.42 12.96 -3.76
N ALA A 38 7.28 14.29 -3.74
CA ALA A 38 8.10 15.21 -4.53
C ALA A 38 9.62 15.04 -4.27
N GLY A 39 10.04 14.73 -3.04
CA GLY A 39 11.43 14.49 -2.69
C GLY A 39 12.01 13.15 -3.16
N LEU A 40 11.17 12.15 -3.46
CA LEU A 40 11.64 10.82 -3.86
C LEU A 40 12.39 10.87 -5.19
N SER A 41 13.69 10.56 -5.14
CA SER A 41 14.57 10.54 -6.30
C SER A 41 15.43 9.28 -6.35
N LEU A 42 15.41 8.56 -7.49
CA LEU A 42 16.27 7.39 -7.69
C LEU A 42 17.77 7.74 -7.58
N ARG A 43 18.15 8.98 -7.90
CA ARG A 43 19.53 9.46 -7.72
C ARG A 43 19.86 9.78 -6.27
N ALA A 44 18.89 10.23 -5.48
CA ALA A 44 19.09 10.43 -4.05
C ALA A 44 19.24 9.07 -3.35
N LEU A 45 18.38 8.11 -3.69
CA LEU A 45 18.45 6.74 -3.19
C LEU A 45 19.76 6.03 -3.57
N SER A 46 20.26 6.23 -4.80
CA SER A 46 21.52 5.60 -5.21
C SER A 46 22.72 6.11 -4.39
N ARG A 47 22.76 7.42 -4.12
CA ARG A 47 23.78 8.04 -3.26
C ARG A 47 23.71 7.54 -1.82
N GLU A 48 22.51 7.46 -1.27
CA GLU A 48 22.31 6.98 0.10
C GLU A 48 22.73 5.52 0.28
N LEU A 49 22.33 4.66 -0.65
CA LEU A 49 22.63 3.23 -0.61
C LEU A 49 24.07 2.91 -1.04
N GLY A 50 24.85 3.91 -1.47
CA GLY A 50 26.21 3.72 -1.98
C GLY A 50 26.28 2.85 -3.26
N VAL A 51 25.20 2.79 -4.04
CA VAL A 51 25.12 1.99 -5.27
C VAL A 51 25.16 2.86 -6.52
N ALA A 52 25.69 2.32 -7.61
CA ALA A 52 25.65 3.00 -8.91
C ALA A 52 24.19 3.21 -9.35
N SER A 53 23.86 4.38 -9.90
CA SER A 53 22.50 4.68 -10.39
C SER A 53 22.00 3.65 -11.41
N SER A 54 22.89 3.14 -12.28
CA SER A 54 22.56 2.07 -13.24
C SER A 54 22.14 0.77 -12.56
N ALA A 55 22.61 0.49 -11.35
CA ALA A 55 22.16 -0.66 -10.58
C ALA A 55 20.71 -0.49 -10.12
N LEU A 56 20.35 0.70 -9.63
CA LEU A 56 19.01 1.01 -9.14
C LEU A 56 17.97 0.97 -10.27
N TYR A 57 18.33 1.50 -11.45
CA TYR A 57 17.50 1.43 -12.66
C TYR A 57 17.23 0.00 -13.16
N ARG A 58 18.07 -1.00 -12.82
CA ARG A 58 17.80 -2.42 -13.12
C ARG A 58 16.73 -3.05 -12.24
N TYR A 59 16.42 -2.43 -11.11
CA TYR A 59 15.32 -2.85 -10.22
C TYR A 59 14.05 -2.06 -10.52
N TYR A 60 14.18 -0.74 -10.63
CA TYR A 60 13.08 0.19 -10.88
C TYR A 60 13.45 1.13 -12.03
N PRO A 61 12.97 0.88 -13.25
CA PRO A 61 13.33 1.67 -14.44
C PRO A 61 12.95 3.14 -14.32
N SER A 62 11.93 3.46 -13.53
CA SER A 62 11.50 4.83 -13.26
C SER A 62 11.08 5.04 -11.80
N ARG A 63 10.96 6.31 -11.41
CA ARG A 63 10.37 6.70 -10.12
C ARG A 63 8.93 6.20 -9.98
N ALA A 64 8.17 6.21 -11.07
CA ALA A 64 6.81 5.68 -11.09
C ALA A 64 6.78 4.16 -10.82
N ASP A 65 7.71 3.39 -11.38
CA ASP A 65 7.82 1.95 -11.12
C ASP A 65 8.13 1.65 -9.65
N LEU A 66 9.01 2.45 -9.03
CA LEU A 66 9.29 2.33 -7.60
C LEU A 66 8.03 2.66 -6.76
N LEU A 67 7.32 3.74 -7.09
CA LEU A 67 6.09 4.13 -6.39
C LEU A 67 4.99 3.07 -6.53
N HIS A 68 4.80 2.49 -7.72
CA HIS A 68 3.86 1.37 -7.91
C HIS A 68 4.25 0.15 -7.08
N ALA A 69 5.55 -0.18 -7.00
CA ALA A 69 6.00 -1.29 -6.17
C ALA A 69 5.77 -1.03 -4.67
N LEU A 70 6.02 0.20 -4.21
CA LEU A 70 5.72 0.62 -2.83
C LEU A 70 4.22 0.58 -2.54
N ALA A 71 3.38 1.04 -3.48
CA ALA A 71 1.93 0.97 -3.36
C ALA A 71 1.45 -0.48 -3.25
N ALA A 72 1.97 -1.39 -4.09
CA ALA A 72 1.62 -2.81 -4.04
C ALA A 72 1.97 -3.43 -2.67
N ASP A 73 3.16 -3.13 -2.14
CA ASP A 73 3.58 -3.58 -0.81
C ASP A 73 2.67 -3.02 0.30
N ALA A 74 2.32 -1.74 0.22
CA ALA A 74 1.48 -1.07 1.22
C ALA A 74 0.05 -1.59 1.20
N HIS A 75 -0.55 -1.79 0.02
CA HIS A 75 -1.85 -2.45 -0.14
C HIS A 75 -1.80 -3.88 0.42
N ALA A 76 -0.75 -4.64 0.13
CA ALA A 76 -0.58 -5.99 0.65
C ALA A 76 -0.40 -6.03 2.17
N ALA A 77 0.31 -5.06 2.76
CA ALA A 77 0.48 -4.95 4.20
C ALA A 77 -0.84 -4.63 4.91
N LEU A 78 -1.63 -3.68 4.38
CA LEU A 78 -2.95 -3.35 4.90
C LEU A 78 -3.92 -4.54 4.75
N ALA A 79 -3.94 -5.20 3.59
CA ALA A 79 -4.75 -6.39 3.37
C ALA A 79 -4.44 -7.50 4.38
N ARG A 80 -3.16 -7.66 4.74
CA ARG A 80 -2.71 -8.66 5.73
C ARG A 80 -3.20 -8.32 7.13
N ALA A 81 -3.09 -7.05 7.56
CA ALA A 81 -3.61 -6.60 8.85
C ALA A 81 -5.13 -6.83 8.98
N LEU A 82 -5.87 -6.62 7.89
CA LEU A 82 -7.30 -6.90 7.82
C LEU A 82 -7.60 -8.39 7.92
N ALA A 83 -6.86 -9.24 7.21
CA ALA A 83 -7.00 -10.68 7.27
C ALA A 83 -6.68 -11.25 8.66
N GLU A 84 -5.61 -10.76 9.30
CA GLU A 84 -5.25 -11.12 10.68
C GLU A 84 -6.37 -10.78 11.65
N THR A 85 -6.99 -9.60 11.49
CA THR A 85 -8.14 -9.20 12.32
C THR A 85 -9.35 -10.08 12.09
N ALA A 86 -9.62 -10.46 10.84
CA ALA A 86 -10.78 -11.27 10.49
C ALA A 86 -10.67 -12.74 10.93
N THR A 87 -9.46 -13.23 11.16
CA THR A 87 -9.21 -14.63 11.54
C THR A 87 -9.90 -14.97 12.86
N GLY A 88 -10.73 -16.02 12.85
CA GLY A 88 -11.48 -16.46 14.04
C GLY A 88 -12.70 -15.59 14.37
N ARG A 89 -13.12 -14.71 13.46
CA ARG A 89 -14.30 -13.85 13.59
C ARG A 89 -15.39 -14.18 12.60
N GLU A 90 -15.34 -15.34 11.96
CA GLU A 90 -16.23 -15.72 10.87
C GLU A 90 -17.71 -15.75 11.30
N GLU A 91 -17.96 -16.19 12.54
CA GLU A 91 -19.29 -16.32 13.15
C GLU A 91 -19.86 -15.00 13.73
N GLN A 92 -19.06 -13.93 13.76
CA GLN A 92 -19.52 -12.64 14.26
C GLN A 92 -20.55 -12.02 13.31
N GLN A 93 -21.46 -11.21 13.87
CA GLN A 93 -22.40 -10.43 13.08
C GLN A 93 -21.66 -9.57 12.04
N PRO A 94 -22.13 -9.48 10.78
CA PRO A 94 -21.44 -8.75 9.71
C PRO A 94 -21.06 -7.31 10.09
N THR A 95 -21.94 -6.60 10.80
CA THR A 95 -21.68 -5.22 11.26
C THR A 95 -20.51 -5.15 12.25
N ALA A 96 -20.41 -6.09 13.19
CA ALA A 96 -19.31 -6.14 14.16
C ALA A 96 -17.96 -6.47 13.47
N ARG A 97 -17.99 -7.35 12.46
CA ARG A 97 -16.82 -7.63 11.62
C ARG A 97 -16.38 -6.40 10.86
N TRP A 98 -17.32 -5.71 10.19
CA TRP A 98 -17.04 -4.49 9.47
C TRP A 98 -16.42 -3.42 10.36
N GLN A 99 -16.98 -3.18 11.55
CA GLN A 99 -16.42 -2.24 12.53
C GLN A 99 -14.98 -2.60 12.93
N SER A 100 -14.69 -3.89 13.14
CA SER A 100 -13.34 -4.37 13.48
C SER A 100 -12.34 -4.11 12.34
N LEU A 101 -12.75 -4.33 11.09
CA LEU A 101 -11.93 -4.04 9.92
C LEU A 101 -11.68 -2.54 9.76
N CYS A 102 -12.70 -1.70 9.93
CA CYS A 102 -12.55 -0.24 9.90
C CYS A 102 -11.58 0.25 10.99
N ALA A 103 -11.72 -0.24 12.22
CA ALA A 103 -10.84 0.11 13.34
C ALA A 103 -9.38 -0.31 13.07
N THR A 104 -9.18 -1.46 12.44
CA THR A 104 -7.86 -1.96 12.06
C THR A 104 -7.25 -1.12 10.95
N ALA A 105 -8.01 -0.84 9.88
CA ALA A 105 -7.55 0.00 8.78
C ALA A 105 -7.15 1.40 9.26
N ARG A 106 -7.96 1.98 10.15
CA ARG A 106 -7.68 3.26 10.80
C ARG A 106 -6.40 3.22 11.63
N SER A 107 -6.27 2.21 12.49
CA SER A 107 -5.08 2.07 13.36
C SER A 107 -3.81 1.89 12.54
N TRP A 108 -3.88 1.09 11.46
CA TRP A 108 -2.78 0.91 10.52
C TRP A 108 -2.42 2.21 9.81
N ALA A 109 -3.42 2.97 9.34
CA ALA A 109 -3.19 4.23 8.65
C ALA A 109 -2.55 5.30 9.56
N LEU A 110 -2.91 5.33 10.84
CA LEU A 110 -2.30 6.21 11.84
C LEU A 110 -0.87 5.79 12.20
N ALA A 111 -0.59 4.49 12.23
CA ALA A 111 0.75 3.96 12.51
C ALA A 111 1.72 4.09 11.32
N HIS A 112 1.18 4.13 10.09
CA HIS A 112 1.96 4.18 8.85
C HIS A 112 1.43 5.27 7.90
N PRO A 113 1.53 6.56 8.28
CA PRO A 113 0.93 7.66 7.55
C PRO A 113 1.50 7.84 6.14
N ASP A 114 2.80 7.60 5.96
CA ASP A 114 3.50 7.60 4.67
C ASP A 114 2.98 6.49 3.75
N ARG A 115 2.82 5.27 4.27
CA ARG A 115 2.33 4.12 3.51
C ARG A 115 0.87 4.28 3.13
N PHE A 116 0.03 4.77 4.06
CA PHE A 116 -1.37 5.02 3.77
C PHE A 116 -1.55 6.12 2.72
N ALA A 117 -0.73 7.17 2.76
CA ALA A 117 -0.78 8.20 1.74
C ALA A 117 -0.41 7.67 0.34
N VAL A 118 0.55 6.75 0.25
CA VAL A 118 0.85 6.05 -1.02
C VAL A 118 -0.34 5.16 -1.44
N VAL A 119 -0.94 4.39 -0.54
CA VAL A 119 -2.15 3.58 -0.81
C VAL A 119 -3.29 4.44 -1.36
N ASN A 120 -3.47 5.64 -0.81
CA ASN A 120 -4.51 6.57 -1.22
C ASN A 120 -4.20 7.27 -2.55
N ALA A 121 -2.94 7.62 -2.81
CA ALA A 121 -2.51 8.27 -4.05
C ALA A 121 -2.39 7.29 -5.24
N TYR A 122 -2.15 6.01 -4.95
CA TYR A 122 -1.99 4.94 -5.93
C TYR A 122 -3.03 3.84 -5.66
N PRO A 123 -4.28 4.02 -6.12
CA PRO A 123 -5.33 3.04 -5.92
C PRO A 123 -4.97 1.71 -6.61
N LEU A 124 -5.58 0.62 -6.16
CA LEU A 124 -5.42 -0.69 -6.81
C LEU A 124 -5.81 -0.59 -8.28
N PRO A 125 -4.98 -1.10 -9.22
CA PRO A 125 -5.34 -1.11 -10.63
C PRO A 125 -6.65 -1.88 -10.89
N PRO A 126 -7.41 -1.49 -11.93
CA PRO A 126 -8.59 -2.26 -12.36
C PRO A 126 -8.23 -3.73 -12.60
N GLY A 127 -9.06 -4.65 -12.11
CA GLY A 127 -8.84 -6.09 -12.23
C GLY A 127 -7.97 -6.72 -11.13
N VAL A 128 -7.35 -5.93 -10.26
CA VAL A 128 -6.73 -6.45 -9.03
C VAL A 128 -7.81 -6.64 -7.97
N ALA A 129 -7.86 -7.83 -7.37
CA ALA A 129 -8.83 -8.13 -6.32
C ALA A 129 -8.50 -7.33 -5.05
N PRO A 130 -9.50 -6.67 -4.43
CA PRO A 130 -9.34 -6.06 -3.10
C PRO A 130 -9.11 -7.14 -2.03
N PRO A 131 -8.79 -6.76 -0.78
CA PRO A 131 -8.63 -7.72 0.29
C PRO A 131 -9.83 -8.67 0.39
N ALA A 132 -9.56 -9.98 0.50
CA ALA A 132 -10.59 -11.02 0.45
C ALA A 132 -11.68 -10.83 1.52
N GLU A 133 -11.34 -10.21 2.65
CA GLU A 133 -12.30 -9.88 3.71
C GLU A 133 -13.41 -8.94 3.24
N LEU A 134 -13.12 -8.03 2.30
CA LEU A 134 -14.14 -7.17 1.76
C LEU A 134 -15.10 -7.94 0.87
N SER A 135 -14.58 -8.84 0.02
CA SER A 135 -15.42 -9.73 -0.78
C SER A 135 -16.36 -10.58 0.08
N ARG A 136 -15.89 -11.04 1.25
CA ARG A 136 -16.71 -11.83 2.19
C ARG A 136 -17.83 -11.02 2.84
N LEU A 137 -17.62 -9.71 3.08
CA LEU A 137 -18.60 -8.85 3.74
C LEU A 137 -19.57 -8.17 2.76
N THR A 138 -19.09 -7.74 1.60
CA THR A 138 -19.88 -6.94 0.65
C THR A 138 -20.40 -7.75 -0.54
N GLY A 139 -19.91 -8.98 -0.72
CA GLY A 139 -20.07 -9.75 -1.95
C GLY A 139 -18.99 -9.41 -2.98
N GLN A 140 -18.72 -10.35 -3.88
CA GLN A 140 -17.60 -10.30 -4.83
C GLN A 140 -17.72 -9.12 -5.81
N ASP A 141 -18.92 -8.85 -6.30
CA ASP A 141 -19.20 -7.76 -7.24
C ASP A 141 -19.03 -6.37 -6.63
N ARG A 142 -19.11 -6.25 -5.30
CA ARG A 142 -19.07 -4.98 -4.57
C ARG A 142 -17.78 -4.77 -3.77
N ALA A 143 -16.88 -5.75 -3.78
CA ALA A 143 -15.67 -5.71 -2.99
C ALA A 143 -14.78 -4.51 -3.35
N GLN A 144 -14.70 -4.16 -4.64
CA GLN A 144 -13.94 -3.00 -5.09
C GLN A 144 -14.55 -1.69 -4.57
N LEU A 145 -15.88 -1.56 -4.61
CA LEU A 145 -16.59 -0.40 -4.07
C LEU A 145 -16.42 -0.31 -2.55
N GLY A 146 -16.51 -1.44 -1.84
CA GLY A 146 -16.25 -1.50 -0.40
C GLY A 146 -14.83 -1.05 -0.05
N TRP A 147 -13.85 -1.42 -0.88
CA TRP A 147 -12.44 -1.03 -0.69
C TRP A 147 -12.22 0.45 -0.94
N ALA A 148 -12.71 0.96 -2.06
CA ALA A 148 -12.65 2.38 -2.40
C ALA A 148 -13.35 3.24 -1.34
N LEU A 149 -14.52 2.82 -0.86
CA LEU A 149 -15.26 3.51 0.20
C LEU A 149 -14.48 3.52 1.52
N LEU A 150 -13.92 2.38 1.93
CA LEU A 150 -13.11 2.30 3.16
C LEU A 150 -11.92 3.26 3.09
N LEU A 151 -11.13 3.20 2.01
CA LEU A 151 -9.97 4.08 1.84
C LEU A 151 -10.39 5.56 1.75
N GLY A 152 -11.46 5.87 1.02
CA GLY A 152 -11.99 7.22 0.89
C GLY A 152 -12.46 7.82 2.21
N LEU A 153 -13.19 7.05 3.02
CA LEU A 153 -13.63 7.46 4.35
C LEU A 153 -12.45 7.67 5.30
N LEU A 154 -11.46 6.77 5.29
CA LEU A 154 -10.25 6.93 6.11
C LEU A 154 -9.46 8.17 5.68
N ALA A 155 -9.29 8.39 4.38
CA ALA A 155 -8.61 9.58 3.87
C ALA A 155 -9.37 10.87 4.25
N TYR A 156 -10.70 10.85 4.23
CA TYR A 156 -11.51 11.96 4.72
C TYR A 156 -11.32 12.18 6.22
N GLU A 157 -11.45 11.14 7.05
CA GLU A 157 -11.30 11.22 8.50
C GLU A 157 -9.90 11.70 8.92
N LEU A 158 -8.85 11.19 8.27
CA LEU A 158 -7.46 11.57 8.57
C LEU A 158 -7.14 13.00 8.12
N ARG A 159 -7.86 13.55 7.13
CA ARG A 159 -7.78 14.98 6.77
C ARG A 159 -8.45 15.88 7.82
N LEU A 160 -9.47 15.38 8.51
CA LEU A 160 -10.08 16.08 9.64
C LEU A 160 -9.21 16.00 10.90
N SER A 161 -8.32 15.02 10.99
CA SER A 161 -7.36 14.88 12.09
C SER A 161 -6.10 15.73 11.84
N PRO A 162 -5.43 16.26 12.89
CA PRO A 162 -4.19 17.01 12.70
C PRO A 162 -3.10 16.10 12.09
N LYS A 163 -2.63 16.48 10.91
CA LYS A 163 -1.59 15.76 10.17
C LYS A 163 -0.23 15.90 10.88
N PRO A 164 0.59 14.83 10.98
CA PRO A 164 1.95 14.96 11.46
C PRO A 164 2.81 15.82 10.50
N PRO A 165 3.78 16.59 11.00
CA PRO A 165 4.64 17.42 10.17
C PRO A 165 5.40 16.56 9.14
N GLY A 166 5.51 17.05 7.90
CA GLY A 166 6.22 16.36 6.80
C GLY A 166 5.42 15.32 6.00
N SER A 167 4.14 15.10 6.31
CA SER A 167 3.39 14.00 5.68
C SER A 167 2.96 14.25 4.21
N LEU A 168 2.73 13.15 3.49
CA LEU A 168 2.16 13.08 2.14
C LEU A 168 0.66 13.38 2.02
N PHE A 169 -0.08 13.45 3.13
CA PHE A 169 -1.54 13.58 3.12
C PHE A 169 -2.07 14.85 2.44
N ALA A 170 -1.23 15.89 2.26
CA ALA A 170 -1.65 17.12 1.59
C ALA A 170 -1.54 17.00 0.07
N GLU A 171 -0.43 16.47 -0.46
CA GLU A 171 -0.22 16.32 -1.92
C GLU A 171 -1.09 15.23 -2.54
N GLY A 172 -1.34 14.12 -1.83
CA GLY A 172 -2.19 13.02 -2.33
C GLY A 172 -3.68 13.37 -2.41
N ALA A 173 -4.14 14.42 -1.70
CA ALA A 173 -5.53 14.85 -1.73
C ALA A 173 -5.90 15.46 -3.09
N ASP A 174 -4.99 16.19 -3.72
CA ASP A 174 -5.19 16.79 -5.04
C ASP A 174 -5.25 15.70 -6.14
N ALA A 175 -4.44 14.65 -6.01
CA ALA A 175 -4.44 13.50 -6.94
C ALA A 175 -5.74 12.67 -6.86
N VAL A 176 -6.28 12.45 -5.65
CA VAL A 176 -7.58 11.75 -5.48
C VAL A 176 -8.75 12.63 -5.95
N GLY A 177 -8.66 13.96 -5.77
CA GLY A 177 -9.63 14.90 -6.32
C GLY A 177 -9.75 14.76 -7.84
N SER A 178 -8.61 14.69 -8.54
CA SER A 178 -8.57 14.49 -10.01
C SER A 178 -9.12 13.11 -10.43
N PHE A 179 -8.80 12.02 -9.71
CA PHE A 179 -9.33 10.69 -10.02
C PHE A 179 -10.85 10.56 -9.82
N LEU A 180 -11.43 11.27 -8.84
CA LEU A 180 -12.88 11.26 -8.59
C LEU A 180 -13.66 12.24 -9.49
N CYS A 181 -13.02 13.31 -9.96
CA CYS A 181 -13.67 14.29 -10.83
C CYS A 181 -13.67 13.92 -12.32
N GLY A 182 -12.89 12.91 -12.74
CA GLY A 182 -12.91 12.39 -14.11
C GLY A 182 -12.64 13.46 -15.16
N ASP A 183 -11.37 13.80 -15.34
CA ASP A 183 -10.91 14.43 -16.59
C ASP A 183 -10.80 13.39 -17.73
#